data_AF-A0A2P5P853-F1
#
_entry.id   AF-A0A2P5P853-F1
#
_cell.length_a   1.000
_cell.length_b   1.000
_cell.length_c   1.000
_cell.angle_alpha   90.00
_cell.angle_beta   90.00
_cell.angle_gamma   90.00
#
_symmetry.space_group_name_H-M   'P 1'
#
loop_
_entity.id
_entity.type
_entity.pdbx_description
1 polymer ?
#
loop_
_entity_poly.entity_id
_entity_poly.type
_entity_poly.pdbx_seq_one_letter_code
_entity_poly.pdbx_strand_id
1 'polypeptide(L)' 'MKTTLRLLLSIVAMVLIGNFIILRLYGDTLQSSNLFIVRGTVFYPFAFLNGILGVALGAYIFLDWRKSRSES' A
#
# COMPACT_ATOMS: atom_id res chain seq x y z
N MET A 1 18.88 -10.42 4.00
CA MET A 1 18.52 -9.13 4.65
C MET A 1 18.51 -9.30 6.16
N LYS A 2 19.04 -8.34 6.94
CA LYS A 2 18.94 -8.36 8.40
C LYS A 2 17.46 -8.41 8.82
N THR A 3 17.10 -9.24 9.79
CA THR A 3 15.71 -9.45 10.26
C THR A 3 14.99 -8.13 10.55
N THR A 4 15.70 -7.15 11.10
CA THR A 4 15.20 -5.79 11.37
C THR A 4 14.72 -5.06 10.10
N LEU A 5 15.44 -5.19 8.99
CA LEU A 5 15.07 -4.54 7.73
C LEU A 5 13.81 -5.18 7.12
N ARG A 6 13.68 -6.51 7.23
CA ARG A 6 12.46 -7.21 6.80
C ARG A 6 11.24 -6.75 7.60
N LEU A 7 11.37 -6.65 8.94
CA LEU A 7 10.29 -6.15 9.80
C LEU A 7 9.91 -4.72 9.45
N LEU A 8 10.89 -3.84 9.24
CA LEU A 8 10.64 -2.45 8.83
C LEU A 8 9.87 -2.39 7.51
N LEU A 9 10.30 -3.14 6.49
CA LEU A 9 9.65 -3.15 5.18
C LEU A 9 8.24 -3.76 5.25
N SER A 10 8.01 -4.76 6.10
CA SER A 10 6.67 -5.30 6.35
C SER A 10 5.74 -4.25 6.96
N ILE A 11 6.23 -3.46 7.93
CA ILE A 11 5.45 -2.35 8.51
C ILE A 11 5.13 -1.32 7.44
N VAL A 12 6.09 -0.95 6.60
CA VAL A 12 5.88 0.00 5.48
C VAL A 12 4.83 -0.54 4.51
N ALA A 13 4.89 -1.83 4.14
CA ALA A 13 3.88 -2.45 3.28
C ALA A 13 2.48 -2.38 3.91
N MET A 14 2.38 -2.62 5.22
CA MET A 14 1.12 -2.55 5.95
C MET A 14 0.56 -1.12 6.00
N VAL A 15 1.42 -0.11 6.21
CA VAL A 15 1.04 1.32 6.18
C VAL A 15 0.57 1.73 4.78
N LEU A 16 1.24 1.29 3.71
CA LEU A 16 0.83 1.57 2.33
C LEU A 16 -0.56 0.99 2.02
N ILE A 17 -0.81 -0.25 2.41
CA ILE A 17 -2.13 -0.89 2.24
C ILE A 17 -3.20 -0.18 3.09
N GLY A 18 -2.87 0.18 4.33
CA GLY A 18 -3.76 0.94 5.21
C GLY A 18 -4.12 2.30 4.60
N ASN A 19 -3.13 3.03 4.07
CA ASN A 19 -3.34 4.28 3.37
C ASN A 19 -4.25 4.10 2.17
N PHE A 20 -4.08 3.06 1.35
CA PHE A 20 -4.99 2.76 0.25
C PHE A 20 -6.45 2.65 0.72
N ILE A 21 -6.70 1.88 1.79
CA ILE A 21 -8.05 1.67 2.33
C ILE A 21 -8.62 3.00 2.85
N ILE A 22 -7.86 3.74 3.64
CA ILE A 22 -8.30 5.01 4.25
C ILE A 22 -8.59 6.04 3.15
N LEU A 23 -7.66 6.26 2.22
CA LEU A 23 -7.85 7.23 1.12
C LEU A 23 -9.05 6.87 0.24
N ARG A 24 -9.32 5.57 0.03
CA ARG A 24 -10.50 5.13 -0.73
C ARG A 24 -11.80 5.39 0.05
N LEU A 25 -11.85 5.05 1.34
CA LEU A 25 -13.00 5.33 2.20
C LEU A 25 -13.28 6.83 2.29
N TYR A 26 -12.25 7.65 2.50
CA TYR A 26 -12.38 9.12 2.50
C TYR A 26 -12.82 9.66 1.14
N GLY A 27 -12.27 9.11 0.04
CA GLY A 27 -12.72 9.46 -1.31
C GLY A 27 -14.21 9.14 -1.53
N ASP A 28 -14.69 8.04 -0.97
CA ASP A 28 -16.08 7.60 -1.12
C ASP A 28 -17.06 8.42 -0.23
N THR A 29 -16.62 8.91 0.94
CA THR A 29 -17.42 9.81 1.78
C THR A 29 -17.54 11.22 1.20
N LEU A 30 -16.61 11.63 0.33
CA LEU A 30 -16.67 12.89 -0.43
C LEU A 30 -17.66 12.77 -1.60
N GLN A 31 -18.94 12.66 -1.27
CA GLN A 31 -20.04 12.45 -2.22
C GLN A 31 -20.59 13.75 -2.84
N SER A 32 -20.18 14.92 -2.34
CA SER A 32 -20.63 16.22 -2.86
C SER A 32 -20.06 16.50 -4.25
N SER A 33 -20.90 17.00 -5.17
CA SER A 33 -20.52 17.31 -6.57
C SER A 33 -19.33 18.26 -6.68
N ASN A 34 -19.14 19.16 -5.71
CA ASN A 34 -18.00 20.09 -5.66
C ASN A 34 -16.66 19.41 -5.29
N LEU A 35 -16.72 18.21 -4.71
CA LEU A 35 -15.56 17.42 -4.29
C LEU A 35 -15.25 16.27 -5.26
N PHE A 36 -16.02 16.12 -6.34
CA PHE A 36 -15.81 15.10 -7.38
C PHE A 36 -14.42 15.21 -8.03
N ILE A 37 -13.97 16.45 -8.31
CA ILE A 37 -12.64 16.69 -8.88
C ILE A 37 -11.57 16.21 -7.89
N VAL A 38 -11.65 16.63 -6.62
CA VAL A 38 -10.67 16.28 -5.59
C VAL A 38 -10.64 14.76 -5.35
N ARG A 39 -11.80 14.10 -5.33
CA ARG A 39 -11.92 12.65 -5.25
C ARG A 39 -11.20 11.95 -6.41
N GLY A 40 -11.44 12.40 -7.64
CA GLY A 40 -10.89 11.78 -8.86
C GLY A 40 -9.42 12.10 -9.13
N THR A 41 -8.93 13.29 -8.76
CA THR A 41 -7.57 13.74 -9.10
C THR A 41 -6.58 13.60 -7.94
N VAL A 42 -7.06 13.55 -6.70
CA VAL A 42 -6.21 13.45 -5.51
C VAL A 42 -6.44 12.09 -4.84
N PHE A 43 -7.62 11.85 -4.29
CA PHE A 43 -7.82 10.68 -3.42
C PHE A 43 -7.63 9.35 -4.14
N TYR A 44 -8.26 9.13 -5.29
CA TYR A 44 -8.13 7.85 -6.00
C TYR A 44 -6.74 7.59 -6.58
N PRO A 45 -6.06 8.53 -7.26
CA PRO A 45 -4.71 8.30 -7.75
C PRO A 45 -3.72 8.00 -6.62
N PHE A 46 -3.76 8.76 -5.52
CA PHE A 46 -2.89 8.51 -4.37
C PHE A 46 -3.24 7.20 -3.66
N ALA A 47 -4.53 6.86 -3.54
CA ALA A 47 -4.93 5.55 -3.03
C ALA A 47 -4.31 4.44 -3.89
N PHE A 48 -4.55 4.45 -5.20
CA PHE A 48 -4.04 3.43 -6.11
C PHE A 48 -2.52 3.31 -6.07
N LEU A 49 -1.78 4.42 -6.03
CA LEU A 49 -0.33 4.41 -5.88
C LEU A 49 0.11 3.71 -4.58
N ASN A 50 -0.52 4.04 -3.45
CA ASN A 50 -0.26 3.38 -2.17
C ASN A 50 -0.57 1.87 -2.24
N GLY A 51 -1.69 1.50 -2.87
CA GLY A 51 -2.09 0.11 -3.04
C GLY A 51 -1.10 -0.69 -3.89
N ILE A 52 -0.71 -0.17 -5.06
CA ILE A 52 0.25 -0.82 -5.96
C ILE A 52 1.61 -0.98 -5.26
N LEU A 53 2.11 0.08 -4.63
CA LEU A 53 3.39 0.03 -3.91
C LEU A 53 3.33 -0.94 -2.73
N GLY A 54 2.23 -0.95 -1.97
CA GLY A 54 2.03 -1.87 -0.85
C GLY A 54 2.02 -3.34 -1.30
N VAL A 55 1.29 -3.65 -2.38
CA VAL A 55 1.23 -5.00 -2.96
C VAL A 55 2.57 -5.42 -3.56
N ALA A 56 3.23 -4.56 -4.32
CA ALA A 56 4.54 -4.85 -4.90
C ALA A 56 5.60 -5.10 -3.82
N LEU A 57 5.61 -4.28 -2.77
CA LEU A 57 6.52 -4.46 -1.64
C LEU A 57 6.21 -5.73 -0.85
N GLY A 58 4.93 -6.03 -0.62
CA GLY A 58 4.51 -7.29 0.01
C GLY A 58 4.92 -8.52 -0.80
N ALA A 59 4.73 -8.49 -2.13
CA ALA A 59 5.15 -9.55 -3.03
C ALA A 59 6.68 -9.72 -3.02
N TYR A 60 7.44 -8.63 -3.03
CA TYR A 60 8.90 -8.67 -2.92
C TYR A 60 9.35 -9.34 -1.61
N ILE A 61 8.79 -8.94 -0.47
CA ILE A 61 9.10 -9.53 0.84
C ILE A 61 8.76 -11.03 0.85
N PHE A 62 7.62 -11.41 0.28
CA PHE A 62 7.19 -12.81 0.19
C PHE A 62 8.14 -13.66 -0.66
N LEU A 63 8.57 -13.15 -1.82
CA LEU A 63 9.53 -13.83 -2.69
C LEU A 63 10.90 -13.96 -2.03
N ASP A 64 11.39 -12.90 -1.39
CA ASP A 64 12.64 -12.90 -0.63
C ASP A 64 12.60 -13.93 0.52
N TRP A 65 11.48 -14.01 1.25
CA TRP A 65 11.27 -15.01 2.29
C TRP A 65 11.27 -16.44 1.72
N ARG A 66 10.56 -16.68 0.61
CA ARG A 66 10.52 -17.98 -0.04
C ARG A 66 11.90 -18.42 -0.52
N LYS A 67 12.69 -17.49 -1.07
CA LYS A 67 14.07 -17.77 -1.50
C LYS A 67 14.95 -18.17 -0.32
N SER A 68 14.88 -17.44 0.80
CA SER A 68 15.63 -17.81 2.02
C SER A 68 15.23 -19.16 2.62
N ARG A 69 14.00 -19.64 2.39
CA ARG A 69 13.55 -20.97 2.82
C ARG A 69 13.98 -22.10 1.89
N SER A 70 14.33 -21.79 0.64
CA SER A 70 14.76 -22.78 -0.35
C SER A 70 16.28 -23.05 -0.30
N GLU A 71 17.05 -22.13 0.27
CA GLU A 71 18.51 -22.22 0.39
C GLU A 71 18.97 -22.72 1.78
N SER A 72 18.01 -23.10 2.65
CA SER A 72 18.21 -23.67 4.00
C SER A 72 17.73 -25.12 4.04
#